data_AF-A0A1R2BHF6-F1
#
_entry.id   AF-A0A1R2BHF6-F1
#
_cell.length_a   1.000
_cell.length_b   1.000
_cell.length_c   1.000
_cell.angle_alpha   90.00
_cell.angle_beta   90.00
_cell.angle_gamma   90.00
#
_symmetry.space_group_name_H-M   'P 1'
#
loop_
_entity.id
_entity.type
_entity.pdbx_description
1 polymer ?
#
loop_
_entity_poly.entity_id
_entity_poly.type
_entity_poly.pdbx_seq_one_letter_code
_entity_poly.pdbx_strand_id
1 'polypeptide(L)'
;MDQLVDVSIPRTHTQKKKGIFQNLYTVYEVKVILDDSYEYFLLKRYKEFRKLHDDVKGALGENYIFPKFPGRTMNSMNPAVISKRKSGLEKWLHAALSFKEVEEFVKDFLQINFEAIEPVNSSQKLNEDEMMIKDFSGNINSNSHSRMGLLDTFEKKYFSKRRIIRDKQIVILLNTLLPLCGDDYTGSKSLHVLYKFCTSDHNRDFELVTKELTKIPIDMLRQMKLDEYLLKKRFCDSQIQAFHILNILKATFDSSVIKEILNNDTEAYDVYLKWDCQGCITKRPTEVISSNSDWRIISLGDINDDFQITFRFINKQLQFHAIFTLESDFSTIVDLLTQPESRKKWDIKLVDIEKIPLHNDDLGLKMIYMQDRTLYEFHNTVNVTRSIFHTMVNFRSKGHSHIKPKGIMGKMTSSYKIENLSQLDTSFIYPFKEKEMKRNSSSGDILQEELEKKLASIKMTWKATFCELSKKMFVSDCLEETDSLKHTMNRFINLAESRPSQNLEKSPANTILEACERKKLRKLHTLRKISSQDEFN
;
A
#
# COMPACT_ATOMS: atom_id res chain seq x y z
N MET A 1 -15.22 -3.60 35.59
CA MET A 1 -13.87 -3.21 35.13
C MET A 1 -13.98 -1.77 34.71
N ASP A 2 -13.24 -0.86 35.37
CA ASP A 2 -13.24 0.55 34.97
C ASP A 2 -12.63 0.65 33.56
N GLN A 3 -13.43 1.04 32.57
CA GLN A 3 -12.99 1.17 31.18
C GLN A 3 -12.00 2.34 31.07
N LEU A 4 -10.78 2.04 30.61
CA LEU A 4 -9.71 3.01 30.52
C LEU A 4 -9.91 3.89 29.28
N VAL A 5 -10.59 5.02 29.44
CA VAL A 5 -10.72 6.02 28.38
C VAL A 5 -9.50 6.92 28.38
N ASP A 6 -8.66 6.81 27.35
CA ASP A 6 -7.54 7.71 27.10
C ASP A 6 -7.86 8.71 25.98
N VAL A 7 -7.37 9.95 26.10
CA VAL A 7 -7.67 11.01 25.15
C VAL A 7 -6.45 11.88 24.90
N SER A 8 -6.15 12.17 23.64
CA SER A 8 -5.10 13.13 23.28
C SER A 8 -5.58 14.09 22.19
N ILE A 9 -4.92 15.23 22.05
CA ILE A 9 -5.18 16.15 20.95
C ILE A 9 -3.93 16.13 20.07
N PRO A 10 -3.79 15.26 19.06
CA PRO A 10 -2.54 15.18 18.29
C PRO A 10 -2.32 16.41 17.39
N ARG A 11 -3.39 16.96 16.80
CA ARG A 11 -3.29 17.99 15.75
C ARG A 11 -4.27 19.15 15.95
N THR A 12 -3.96 20.26 15.29
CA THR A 12 -4.83 21.43 15.19
C THR A 12 -4.92 21.89 13.73
N HIS A 13 -6.13 22.24 13.28
CA HIS A 13 -6.38 22.70 11.92
C HIS A 13 -6.91 24.13 11.94
N THR A 14 -6.48 24.94 10.98
CA THR A 14 -7.07 26.26 10.71
C THR A 14 -8.13 26.10 9.62
N GLN A 15 -9.37 26.45 9.92
CA GLN A 15 -10.49 26.39 8.98
C GLN A 15 -11.07 27.78 8.70
N LYS A 16 -11.61 27.96 7.49
CA LYS A 16 -12.35 29.17 7.08
C LYS A 16 -13.83 28.95 7.34
N LYS A 17 -14.50 29.94 7.94
CA LYS A 17 -15.97 29.94 8.02
C LYS A 17 -16.54 30.19 6.62
N LYS A 18 -17.51 29.37 6.18
CA LYS A 18 -18.27 29.63 4.95
C LYS A 18 -19.19 30.83 5.20
N GLY A 19 -19.01 31.92 4.45
CA GLY A 19 -19.79 33.16 4.56
C GLY A 19 -19.07 34.39 4.03
N ILE A 20 -19.77 35.53 3.99
CA ILE A 20 -19.30 36.82 3.43
C ILE A 20 -18.09 37.38 4.22
N PHE A 21 -18.02 37.11 5.52
CA PHE A 21 -16.86 37.42 6.35
C PHE A 21 -15.96 36.20 6.50
N GLN A 22 -14.75 36.26 5.91
CA GLN A 22 -13.77 35.17 5.92
C GLN A 22 -13.05 35.03 7.28
N ASN A 23 -13.80 34.73 8.34
CA ASN A 23 -13.19 34.53 9.65
C ASN A 23 -12.55 33.14 9.75
N LEU A 24 -11.26 33.13 10.08
CA LEU A 24 -10.49 31.93 10.38
C LEU A 24 -10.75 31.47 11.82
N TYR A 25 -10.75 30.16 12.05
CA TYR A 25 -10.81 29.59 13.39
C TYR A 25 -10.00 28.30 13.50
N THR A 26 -9.57 27.98 14.72
CA THR A 26 -8.86 26.75 15.04
C THR A 26 -9.81 25.63 15.45
N VAL A 27 -9.58 24.44 14.90
CA VAL A 27 -10.22 23.18 15.26
C VAL A 27 -9.16 22.25 15.84
N TYR A 28 -9.52 21.56 16.91
CA TYR A 28 -8.67 20.60 17.60
C TYR A 28 -9.13 19.20 17.21
N GLU A 29 -8.19 18.39 16.72
CA GLU A 29 -8.42 16.97 16.44
C GLU A 29 -8.20 16.21 17.74
N VAL A 30 -9.26 15.67 18.32
CA VAL A 30 -9.28 14.92 19.58
C VAL A 30 -9.30 13.43 19.24
N LYS A 31 -8.25 12.72 19.64
CA LYS A 31 -8.14 11.27 19.56
C LYS A 31 -8.68 10.66 20.84
N VAL A 32 -9.67 9.78 20.75
CA VAL A 32 -10.23 9.04 21.88
C VAL A 32 -9.88 7.56 21.72
N ILE A 33 -9.42 6.93 22.79
CA ILE A 33 -9.04 5.52 22.87
C ILE A 33 -9.87 4.92 24.02
N LEU A 34 -10.75 3.97 23.72
CA LEU A 34 -11.61 3.34 24.74
C LEU A 34 -11.02 2.05 25.30
N ASP A 35 -10.24 1.35 24.46
CA ASP A 35 -9.44 0.17 24.77
C ASP A 35 -8.31 0.03 23.73
N ASP A 36 -7.45 -0.98 23.89
CA ASP A 36 -6.32 -1.26 22.98
C ASP A 36 -6.72 -1.52 21.52
N SER A 37 -8.02 -1.68 21.23
CA SER A 37 -8.56 -2.03 19.92
C SER A 37 -9.45 -0.96 19.28
N TYR A 38 -9.86 0.07 20.03
CA TYR A 38 -10.81 1.07 19.55
C TYR A 38 -10.31 2.50 19.76
N GLU A 39 -9.92 3.14 18.64
CA GLU A 39 -9.62 4.56 18.57
C GLU A 39 -10.46 5.28 17.51
N TYR A 40 -10.83 6.53 17.80
CA TYR A 40 -11.48 7.41 16.83
C TYR A 40 -11.10 8.87 17.03
N PHE A 41 -11.37 9.68 16.01
CA PHE A 41 -11.00 11.10 15.97
C PHE A 41 -12.24 11.98 15.86
N LEU A 42 -12.25 13.05 16.65
CA LEU A 42 -13.29 14.08 16.66
C LEU A 42 -12.68 15.44 16.34
N LEU A 43 -13.46 16.29 15.69
CA LEU A 43 -13.08 17.67 15.44
C LEU A 43 -13.91 18.59 16.32
N LYS A 44 -13.26 19.28 17.26
CA LYS A 44 -13.93 20.19 18.20
C LYS A 44 -13.32 21.59 18.14
N ARG A 45 -14.14 22.63 18.20
CA ARG A 45 -13.65 24.02 18.33
C ARG A 45 -13.46 24.39 19.79
N TYR A 46 -12.59 25.36 20.05
CA TYR A 46 -12.36 25.89 21.40
C TYR A 46 -13.65 26.32 22.12
N LYS A 47 -14.63 26.89 21.40
CA LYS A 47 -15.91 27.28 22.01
C LYS A 47 -16.75 26.09 22.50
N GLU A 48 -16.55 24.90 21.91
CA GLU A 48 -17.26 23.68 22.30
C GLU A 48 -16.63 23.12 23.58
N PHE A 49 -15.30 23.11 23.69
CA PHE A 49 -14.62 22.84 24.96
C PHE A 49 -15.03 23.83 26.05
N ARG A 50 -15.21 25.11 25.68
CA ARG A 50 -15.63 26.12 26.65
C ARG A 50 -17.03 25.85 27.19
N LYS A 51 -17.95 25.43 26.32
CA LYS A 51 -19.29 25.00 26.73
C LYS A 51 -19.20 23.84 27.72
N LEU A 52 -18.46 22.78 27.37
CA LEU A 52 -18.23 21.64 28.27
C LEU A 52 -17.67 22.09 29.63
N HIS A 53 -16.66 22.98 29.64
CA HIS A 53 -16.12 23.52 30.88
C HIS A 53 -17.16 24.26 31.73
N ASP A 54 -18.01 25.07 31.10
CA ASP A 54 -19.04 25.82 31.80
C ASP A 54 -20.12 24.86 32.34
N ASP A 55 -20.46 23.80 31.61
CA ASP A 55 -21.39 22.73 32.04
C ASP A 55 -20.81 21.94 33.24
N VAL A 56 -19.56 21.48 33.15
CA VAL A 56 -18.83 20.77 34.23
C VAL A 56 -18.69 21.64 35.48
N LYS A 57 -18.34 22.92 35.30
CA LYS A 57 -18.23 23.87 36.41
C LYS A 57 -19.59 24.12 37.08
N GLY A 58 -20.66 24.18 36.29
CA GLY A 58 -22.02 24.29 36.81
C GLY A 58 -22.44 23.07 37.62
N ALA A 59 -22.11 21.87 37.13
CA ALA A 59 -22.43 20.61 37.80
C ALA A 59 -21.68 20.42 39.14
N LEU A 60 -20.40 20.79 39.20
CA LEU A 60 -19.58 20.62 40.40
C LEU A 60 -19.73 21.76 41.43
N GLY A 61 -20.13 22.96 41.02
CA GLY A 61 -20.29 24.10 41.92
C GLY A 61 -19.03 24.40 42.73
N GLU A 62 -19.15 24.35 44.06
CA GLU A 62 -18.05 24.59 45.01
C GLU A 62 -17.00 23.46 45.01
N ASN A 63 -17.34 22.26 44.50
CA ASN A 63 -16.44 21.11 44.42
C ASN A 63 -15.56 21.11 43.15
N TYR A 64 -15.51 22.21 42.40
CA TYR A 64 -14.72 22.31 41.18
C TYR A 64 -13.21 22.44 41.50
N ILE A 65 -12.47 21.33 41.39
CA ILE A 65 -11.02 21.25 41.68
C ILE A 65 -10.25 20.80 40.44
N PHE A 66 -10.45 21.48 39.31
CA PHE A 66 -9.84 21.09 38.03
C PHE A 66 -8.69 22.04 37.65
N PRO A 67 -7.75 21.61 36.79
CA PRO A 67 -6.71 22.48 36.26
C PRO A 67 -7.28 23.76 35.63
N LYS A 68 -6.49 24.83 35.60
CA LYS A 68 -6.91 26.10 35.02
C LYS A 68 -7.28 25.94 33.55
N PHE A 69 -8.55 26.16 33.21
CA PHE A 69 -9.02 26.11 31.84
C PHE A 69 -8.37 27.23 31.00
N PRO A 70 -7.82 26.94 29.81
CA PRO A 70 -7.17 27.95 28.98
C PRO A 70 -8.17 29.06 28.61
N GLY A 71 -7.77 30.32 28.76
CA GLY A 71 -8.66 31.48 28.58
C GLY A 71 -8.84 31.94 27.12
N ARG A 72 -9.80 32.85 26.91
CA ARG A 72 -9.90 33.63 25.65
C ARG A 72 -8.72 34.60 25.55
N THR A 73 -8.18 34.74 24.35
CA THR A 73 -7.03 35.60 24.06
C THR A 73 -7.31 36.43 22.82
N MET A 74 -6.89 37.71 22.82
CA MET A 74 -7.08 38.64 21.68
C MET A 74 -6.45 38.09 20.37
N ASN A 75 -5.29 37.43 20.45
CA ASN A 75 -4.58 36.84 19.30
C ASN A 75 -4.77 35.31 19.21
N SER A 76 -6.01 34.87 19.04
CA SER A 76 -6.39 33.44 19.09
C SER A 76 -5.76 32.55 18.01
N MET A 77 -5.26 33.12 16.92
CA MET A 77 -4.64 32.42 15.79
C MET A 77 -3.10 32.34 15.88
N ASN A 78 -2.48 32.91 16.91
CA ASN A 78 -1.02 32.81 17.09
C ASN A 78 -0.63 31.35 17.38
N PRO A 79 0.35 30.75 16.66
CA PRO A 79 0.76 29.36 16.87
C PRO A 79 1.16 29.01 18.31
N ALA A 80 1.85 29.92 19.03
CA ALA A 80 2.22 29.72 20.43
C ALA A 80 1.00 29.67 21.34
N VAL A 81 -0.01 30.50 21.06
CA VAL A 81 -1.30 30.50 21.77
C VAL A 81 -2.07 29.22 21.49
N ILE A 82 -2.10 28.76 20.24
CA ILE A 82 -2.75 27.50 19.85
C ILE A 82 -2.09 26.31 20.54
N SER A 83 -0.75 26.24 20.54
CA SER A 83 0.00 25.16 21.19
C SER A 83 -0.20 25.13 22.71
N LYS A 84 -0.11 26.29 23.37
CA LYS A 84 -0.39 26.41 24.82
C LYS A 84 -1.82 26.01 25.16
N ARG A 85 -2.79 26.44 24.33
CA ARG A 85 -4.21 26.11 24.51
C ARG A 85 -4.46 24.62 24.28
N LYS A 86 -3.85 24.01 23.26
CA LYS A 86 -3.91 22.57 22.97
C LYS A 86 -3.50 21.75 24.20
N SER A 87 -2.32 22.01 24.76
CA SER A 87 -1.84 21.32 25.97
C SER A 87 -2.74 21.59 27.19
N GLY A 88 -3.24 22.82 27.35
CA GLY A 88 -4.16 23.16 28.44
C GLY A 88 -5.52 22.46 28.35
N LEU A 89 -6.06 22.30 27.14
CA LEU A 89 -7.32 21.58 26.91
C LEU A 89 -7.15 20.09 27.19
N GLU A 90 -6.07 19.48 26.73
CA GLU A 90 -5.76 18.06 26.94
C GLU A 90 -5.63 17.73 28.43
N LYS A 91 -4.82 18.51 29.17
CA LYS A 91 -4.68 18.36 30.63
C LYS A 91 -6.00 18.51 31.37
N TRP A 92 -6.83 19.48 30.97
CA TRP A 92 -8.13 19.69 31.59
C TRP A 92 -9.09 18.52 31.32
N LEU A 93 -9.06 17.97 30.10
CA LEU A 93 -9.92 16.87 29.69
C LEU A 93 -9.56 15.56 30.40
N HIS A 94 -8.27 15.26 30.56
CA HIS A 94 -7.82 14.12 31.37
C HIS A 94 -8.24 14.24 32.83
N ALA A 95 -8.11 15.44 33.41
CA ALA A 95 -8.61 15.68 34.76
C ALA A 95 -10.11 15.40 34.80
N ALA A 96 -10.89 15.95 33.88
CA ALA A 96 -12.34 15.77 33.83
C ALA A 96 -12.80 14.31 33.72
N LEU A 97 -12.10 13.49 32.92
CA LEU A 97 -12.38 12.05 32.80
C LEU A 97 -12.13 11.26 34.09
N SER A 98 -11.31 11.80 35.01
CA SER A 98 -11.01 11.15 36.29
C SER A 98 -12.08 11.42 37.37
N PHE A 99 -13.06 12.27 37.10
CA PHE A 99 -14.14 12.62 38.05
C PHE A 99 -15.47 12.02 37.62
N LYS A 100 -15.99 11.08 38.42
CA LYS A 100 -17.25 10.36 38.14
C LYS A 100 -18.46 11.27 38.03
N GLU A 101 -18.55 12.35 38.83
CA GLU A 101 -19.74 13.22 38.85
C GLU A 101 -19.97 13.98 37.55
N VAL A 102 -18.93 14.13 36.72
CA VAL A 102 -19.02 14.85 35.44
C VAL A 102 -18.68 13.98 34.25
N GLU A 103 -18.49 12.69 34.49
CA GLU A 103 -18.07 11.71 33.50
C GLU A 103 -19.05 11.69 32.31
N GLU A 104 -20.36 11.76 32.55
CA GLU A 104 -21.38 11.78 31.50
C GLU A 104 -21.28 13.01 30.58
N PHE A 105 -21.02 14.20 31.12
CA PHE A 105 -20.83 15.41 30.31
C PHE A 105 -19.62 15.28 29.37
N VAL A 106 -18.54 14.70 29.90
CA VAL A 106 -17.31 14.49 29.14
C VAL A 106 -17.51 13.39 28.10
N LYS A 107 -18.21 12.31 28.44
CA LYS A 107 -18.55 11.21 27.53
C LYS A 107 -19.43 11.68 26.38
N ASP A 108 -20.48 12.45 26.64
CA ASP A 108 -21.33 13.05 25.60
C ASP A 108 -20.51 13.98 24.69
N PHE A 109 -19.66 14.84 25.27
CA PHE A 109 -18.79 15.70 24.49
C PHE A 109 -17.85 14.90 23.58
N LEU A 110 -17.30 13.80 24.09
CA LEU A 110 -16.45 12.86 23.36
C LEU A 110 -17.25 11.87 22.52
N GLN A 111 -18.57 11.96 22.47
CA GLN A 111 -19.45 11.04 21.73
C GLN A 111 -19.19 9.57 22.08
N ILE A 112 -18.84 9.30 23.35
CA ILE A 112 -18.65 7.95 23.87
C ILE A 112 -20.02 7.42 24.29
N ASN A 113 -20.66 6.64 23.42
CA ASN A 113 -21.94 5.99 23.71
C ASN A 113 -21.71 4.64 24.41
N PHE A 114 -21.95 4.59 25.72
CA PHE A 114 -21.85 3.35 26.52
C PHE A 114 -23.06 2.42 26.35
N GLU A 115 -24.14 2.86 25.69
CA GLU A 115 -25.27 1.99 25.31
C GLU A 115 -24.88 0.89 24.30
N ALA A 116 -23.62 0.85 23.86
CA ALA A 116 -23.05 -0.23 23.06
C ALA A 116 -22.47 -1.40 23.89
N ILE A 117 -22.40 -1.29 25.23
CA ILE A 117 -21.65 -2.23 26.10
C ILE A 117 -22.47 -2.60 27.36
N GLU A 118 -23.63 -3.22 27.20
CA GLU A 118 -24.30 -4.05 28.21
C GLU A 118 -24.92 -5.27 27.49
N PRO A 119 -24.93 -6.48 28.09
CA PRO A 119 -25.29 -7.71 27.43
C PRO A 119 -26.81 -7.97 27.44
N VAL A 120 -27.35 -8.42 26.31
CA VAL A 120 -28.66 -9.12 26.16
C VAL A 120 -29.93 -8.24 26.31
N ASN A 121 -30.36 -7.59 25.22
CA ASN A 121 -31.58 -7.96 24.47
C ASN A 121 -31.89 -6.96 23.33
N SER A 122 -31.93 -7.50 22.11
CA SER A 122 -32.62 -7.03 20.90
C SER A 122 -33.01 -5.55 20.76
N SER A 123 -32.14 -4.74 20.13
CA SER A 123 -32.46 -3.89 18.95
C SER A 123 -31.43 -2.76 18.73
N GLN A 124 -30.14 -3.10 18.66
CA GLN A 124 -29.19 -2.15 18.06
C GLN A 124 -29.57 -1.91 16.61
N LYS A 125 -29.87 -0.65 16.27
CA LYS A 125 -30.19 -0.21 14.92
C LYS A 125 -28.97 -0.50 14.03
N LEU A 126 -29.08 -1.53 13.20
CA LEU A 126 -28.05 -1.91 12.25
C LEU A 126 -27.89 -0.78 11.24
N ASN A 127 -26.63 -0.48 10.89
CA ASN A 127 -26.39 0.41 9.75
C ASN A 127 -26.78 -0.32 8.44
N GLU A 128 -26.88 0.41 7.32
CA GLU A 128 -27.27 -0.19 6.03
C GLU A 128 -26.38 -1.36 5.59
N ASP A 129 -25.09 -1.31 5.91
CA ASP A 129 -24.12 -2.34 5.55
C ASP A 129 -24.27 -3.59 6.43
N GLU A 130 -24.68 -3.43 7.68
CA GLU A 130 -24.96 -4.51 8.61
C GLU A 130 -26.34 -5.12 8.40
N MET A 131 -27.32 -4.31 7.99
CA MET A 131 -28.60 -4.84 7.53
C MET A 131 -28.39 -5.75 6.31
N MET A 132 -27.49 -5.39 5.39
CA MET A 132 -27.14 -6.26 4.27
C MET A 132 -26.57 -7.61 4.72
N ILE A 133 -25.70 -7.64 5.74
CA ILE A 133 -25.17 -8.89 6.28
C ILE A 133 -26.28 -9.71 6.94
N LYS A 134 -27.15 -9.06 7.72
CA LYS A 134 -28.27 -9.74 8.37
C LYS A 134 -29.28 -10.29 7.36
N ASP A 135 -29.63 -9.51 6.34
CA ASP A 135 -30.53 -9.91 5.28
C ASP A 135 -29.94 -11.07 4.48
N PHE A 136 -28.65 -11.01 4.14
CA PHE A 136 -27.94 -12.12 3.52
C PHE A 136 -28.01 -13.38 4.39
N SER A 137 -27.66 -13.26 5.67
CA SER A 137 -27.61 -14.38 6.61
C SER A 137 -28.99 -15.02 6.85
N GLY A 138 -30.05 -14.21 6.90
CA GLY A 138 -31.42 -14.70 7.00
C GLY A 138 -31.91 -15.39 5.72
N ASN A 139 -31.63 -14.80 4.56
CA ASN A 139 -32.14 -15.29 3.28
C ASN A 139 -31.40 -16.55 2.79
N ILE A 140 -30.08 -16.62 2.98
CA ILE A 140 -29.28 -17.74 2.45
C ILE A 140 -29.57 -19.06 3.15
N ASN A 141 -29.87 -19.00 4.45
CA ASN A 141 -30.25 -20.17 5.24
C ASN A 141 -31.66 -20.65 4.89
N SER A 142 -32.56 -19.75 4.48
CA SER A 142 -33.97 -20.05 4.23
C SER A 142 -34.28 -20.56 2.82
N ASN A 143 -33.41 -20.30 1.82
CA ASN A 143 -33.75 -20.53 0.41
C ASN A 143 -32.65 -21.31 -0.35
N SER A 144 -32.70 -22.64 -0.25
CA SER A 144 -31.70 -23.57 -0.82
C SER A 144 -31.51 -23.42 -2.34
N HIS A 145 -32.59 -23.19 -3.10
CA HIS A 145 -32.55 -23.14 -4.56
C HIS A 145 -31.98 -21.83 -5.14
N SER A 146 -31.77 -20.79 -4.31
CA SER A 146 -31.25 -19.48 -4.76
C SER A 146 -29.94 -19.07 -4.09
N ARG A 147 -29.32 -19.94 -3.29
CA ARG A 147 -28.09 -19.63 -2.52
C ARG A 147 -26.96 -19.08 -3.40
N MET A 148 -26.74 -19.65 -4.59
CA MET A 148 -25.72 -19.16 -5.52
C MET A 148 -25.98 -17.72 -5.98
N GLY A 149 -27.22 -17.41 -6.35
CA GLY A 149 -27.62 -16.05 -6.76
C GLY A 149 -27.55 -15.04 -5.60
N LEU A 150 -27.87 -15.48 -4.38
CA LEU A 150 -27.73 -14.69 -3.16
C LEU A 150 -26.26 -14.39 -2.85
N LEU A 151 -25.36 -15.39 -2.99
CA LEU A 151 -23.92 -15.22 -2.85
C LEU A 151 -23.36 -14.23 -3.87
N ASP A 152 -23.72 -14.36 -5.15
CA ASP A 152 -23.28 -13.44 -6.20
C ASP A 152 -23.76 -12.01 -5.95
N THR A 153 -25.02 -11.86 -5.54
CA THR A 153 -25.60 -10.54 -5.24
C THR A 153 -24.93 -9.92 -4.03
N PHE A 154 -24.72 -10.72 -2.98
CA PHE A 154 -24.05 -10.28 -1.76
C PHE A 154 -22.61 -9.90 -2.03
N GLU A 155 -21.82 -10.74 -2.71
CA GLU A 155 -20.44 -10.45 -3.06
C GLU A 155 -20.32 -9.14 -3.86
N LYS A 156 -21.09 -9.00 -4.95
CA LYS A 156 -21.07 -7.79 -5.78
C LYS A 156 -21.44 -6.55 -4.97
N LYS A 157 -22.51 -6.62 -4.18
CA LYS A 157 -22.92 -5.49 -3.33
C LYS A 157 -21.87 -5.20 -2.28
N TYR A 158 -21.39 -6.21 -1.57
CA TYR A 158 -20.48 -6.07 -0.45
C TYR A 158 -19.17 -5.41 -0.90
N PHE A 159 -18.50 -5.99 -1.90
CA PHE A 159 -17.18 -5.55 -2.34
C PHE A 159 -17.18 -4.33 -3.28
N SER A 160 -18.35 -3.84 -3.71
CA SER A 160 -18.44 -2.63 -4.57
C SER A 160 -18.07 -1.31 -3.87
N LYS A 161 -18.15 -1.25 -2.55
CA LYS A 161 -17.85 -0.06 -1.76
C LYS A 161 -17.16 -0.43 -0.46
N ARG A 162 -16.45 0.55 0.12
CA ARG A 162 -15.89 0.40 1.48
C ARG A 162 -17.03 0.40 2.50
N ARG A 163 -16.95 -0.50 3.47
CA ARG A 163 -17.94 -0.69 4.54
C ARG A 163 -17.32 -0.47 5.89
N ILE A 164 -18.18 -0.26 6.88
CA ILE A 164 -17.81 -0.17 8.30
C ILE A 164 -18.74 -1.12 9.03
N ILE A 165 -18.20 -2.24 9.49
CA ILE A 165 -18.96 -3.35 10.07
C ILE A 165 -18.37 -3.69 11.43
N ARG A 166 -19.24 -3.90 12.41
CA ARG A 166 -18.85 -4.30 13.77
C ARG A 166 -18.45 -5.78 13.82
N ASP A 167 -17.54 -6.12 14.73
CA ASP A 167 -17.02 -7.48 14.98
C ASP A 167 -18.14 -8.52 15.08
N LYS A 168 -19.21 -8.21 15.81
CA LYS A 168 -20.38 -9.09 15.96
C LYS A 168 -21.02 -9.49 14.63
N GLN A 169 -21.06 -8.58 13.65
CA GLN A 169 -21.62 -8.85 12.34
C GLN A 169 -20.65 -9.64 11.46
N ILE A 170 -19.34 -9.48 11.66
CA ILE A 170 -18.33 -10.35 11.04
C ILE A 170 -18.49 -11.78 11.55
N VAL A 171 -18.68 -11.97 12.85
CA VAL A 171 -18.93 -13.30 13.43
C VAL A 171 -20.21 -13.93 12.86
N ILE A 172 -21.30 -13.17 12.74
CA ILE A 172 -22.55 -13.64 12.10
C ILE A 172 -22.29 -14.05 10.64
N LEU A 173 -21.53 -13.24 9.91
CA LEU A 173 -21.19 -13.51 8.52
C LEU A 173 -20.32 -14.78 8.38
N LEU A 174 -19.29 -14.94 9.21
CA LEU A 174 -18.46 -16.13 9.24
C LEU A 174 -19.28 -17.37 9.59
N ASN A 175 -20.13 -17.29 10.62
CA ASN A 175 -21.00 -18.39 11.01
C ASN A 175 -21.99 -18.79 9.89
N THR A 176 -22.32 -17.86 9.01
CA THR A 176 -23.15 -18.12 7.83
C THR A 176 -22.35 -18.72 6.68
N LEU A 177 -21.13 -18.22 6.41
CA LEU A 177 -20.33 -18.61 5.24
C LEU A 177 -19.59 -19.94 5.41
N LEU A 178 -19.09 -20.25 6.62
CA LEU A 178 -18.24 -21.43 6.83
C LEU A 178 -18.97 -22.75 6.50
N PRO A 179 -20.22 -22.98 6.95
CA PRO A 179 -20.94 -24.20 6.58
C PRO A 179 -21.23 -24.28 5.07
N LEU A 180 -21.42 -23.14 4.40
CA LEU A 180 -21.64 -23.07 2.96
C LEU A 180 -20.40 -23.39 2.13
N CYS A 181 -19.21 -23.43 2.75
CA CYS A 181 -18.00 -23.90 2.09
C CYS A 181 -18.06 -25.44 1.91
N GLY A 182 -18.64 -26.19 2.84
CA GLY A 182 -18.76 -27.65 2.68
C GLY A 182 -19.95 -28.15 1.85
N ASP A 183 -20.73 -27.23 1.27
CA ASP A 183 -21.95 -27.50 0.49
C ASP A 183 -21.60 -27.85 -0.97
N ASP A 184 -22.21 -28.91 -1.50
CA ASP A 184 -21.85 -29.46 -2.81
C ASP A 184 -22.11 -28.49 -3.97
N TYR A 185 -23.05 -27.53 -3.81
CA TYR A 185 -23.44 -26.62 -4.88
C TYR A 185 -22.82 -25.23 -4.73
N THR A 186 -22.62 -24.76 -3.50
CA THR A 186 -22.13 -23.41 -3.21
C THR A 186 -20.70 -23.36 -2.71
N GLY A 187 -20.08 -24.51 -2.39
CA GLY A 187 -18.79 -24.62 -1.75
C GLY A 187 -17.69 -23.75 -2.39
N SER A 188 -17.39 -23.96 -3.67
CA SER A 188 -16.33 -23.20 -4.36
C SER A 188 -16.56 -21.68 -4.31
N LYS A 189 -17.82 -21.26 -4.46
CA LYS A 189 -18.17 -19.84 -4.43
C LYS A 189 -18.06 -19.26 -3.02
N SER A 190 -18.59 -19.96 -2.02
CA SER A 190 -18.54 -19.57 -0.61
C SER A 190 -17.09 -19.45 -0.13
N LEU A 191 -16.23 -20.40 -0.49
CA LEU A 191 -14.82 -20.36 -0.15
C LEU A 191 -14.11 -19.20 -0.86
N HIS A 192 -14.45 -18.91 -2.11
CA HIS A 192 -13.93 -17.74 -2.82
C HIS A 192 -14.34 -16.42 -2.15
N VAL A 193 -15.59 -16.31 -1.71
CA VAL A 193 -16.10 -15.13 -0.99
C VAL A 193 -15.38 -14.99 0.36
N LEU A 194 -15.22 -16.08 1.12
CA LEU A 194 -14.46 -16.09 2.38
C LEU A 194 -13.00 -15.68 2.17
N TYR A 195 -12.36 -16.20 1.12
CA TYR A 195 -11.01 -15.79 0.72
C TYR A 195 -10.94 -14.28 0.48
N LYS A 196 -11.90 -13.68 -0.23
CA LYS A 196 -11.97 -12.23 -0.43
C LYS A 196 -12.11 -11.45 0.89
N PHE A 197 -12.86 -11.97 1.83
CA PHE A 197 -12.96 -11.36 3.16
C PHE A 197 -11.64 -11.39 3.94
N CYS A 198 -10.86 -12.45 3.78
CA CYS A 198 -9.61 -12.67 4.49
C CYS A 198 -8.38 -12.10 3.78
N THR A 199 -8.55 -11.48 2.60
CA THR A 199 -7.45 -10.94 1.80
C THR A 199 -7.54 -9.44 1.64
N SER A 200 -6.37 -8.82 1.78
CA SER A 200 -6.22 -7.37 1.77
C SER A 200 -6.50 -6.71 0.41
N ASP A 201 -6.59 -7.51 -0.65
CA ASP A 201 -6.84 -7.02 -2.02
C ASP A 201 -8.33 -6.79 -2.30
N HIS A 202 -9.18 -7.44 -1.50
CA HIS A 202 -10.62 -7.42 -1.67
C HIS A 202 -11.33 -6.80 -0.47
N ASN A 203 -10.84 -7.02 0.76
CA ASN A 203 -11.43 -6.48 1.97
C ASN A 203 -10.44 -5.61 2.75
N ARG A 204 -10.86 -4.39 3.14
CA ARG A 204 -10.02 -3.52 3.98
C ARG A 204 -9.94 -4.03 5.41
N ASP A 205 -11.04 -4.58 5.92
CA ASP A 205 -11.14 -5.05 7.30
C ASP A 205 -10.69 -6.53 7.41
N PHE A 206 -9.82 -6.98 6.50
CA PHE A 206 -9.39 -8.37 6.42
C PHE A 206 -8.69 -8.82 7.71
N GLU A 207 -7.90 -7.95 8.36
CA GLU A 207 -7.23 -8.26 9.63
C GLU A 207 -8.24 -8.57 10.75
N LEU A 208 -9.35 -7.84 10.76
CA LEU A 208 -10.43 -8.08 11.70
C LEU A 208 -11.15 -9.39 11.39
N VAL A 209 -11.40 -9.67 10.11
CA VAL A 209 -12.01 -10.95 9.70
C VAL A 209 -11.09 -12.13 10.01
N THR A 210 -9.79 -12.05 9.73
CA THR A 210 -8.84 -13.14 10.02
C THR A 210 -8.72 -13.36 11.52
N LYS A 211 -8.69 -12.28 12.32
CA LYS A 211 -8.73 -12.36 13.78
C LYS A 211 -9.98 -13.11 14.26
N GLU A 212 -11.17 -12.75 13.79
CA GLU A 212 -12.41 -13.43 14.18
C GLU A 212 -12.48 -14.87 13.65
N LEU A 213 -11.96 -15.15 12.45
CA LEU A 213 -11.90 -16.50 11.88
C LEU A 213 -11.08 -17.45 12.77
N THR A 214 -9.96 -16.97 13.33
CA THR A 214 -9.13 -17.78 14.24
C THR A 214 -9.77 -18.05 15.60
N LYS A 215 -10.88 -17.39 15.93
CA LYS A 215 -11.65 -17.63 17.16
C LYS A 215 -12.82 -18.61 16.96
N ILE A 216 -13.09 -19.02 15.73
CA ILE A 216 -14.19 -19.93 15.41
C ILE A 216 -13.89 -21.34 15.97
N PRO A 217 -14.87 -22.03 16.58
CA PRO A 217 -14.69 -23.40 17.04
C PRO A 217 -14.24 -24.37 15.93
N ILE A 218 -13.35 -25.31 16.27
CA ILE A 218 -12.78 -26.28 15.32
C ILE A 218 -13.88 -27.08 14.61
N ASP A 219 -14.94 -27.49 15.33
CA ASP A 219 -16.08 -28.21 14.75
C ASP A 219 -16.75 -27.46 13.60
N MET A 220 -16.76 -26.13 13.65
CA MET A 220 -17.34 -25.29 12.60
C MET A 220 -16.36 -25.10 11.44
N LEU A 221 -15.06 -25.00 11.70
CA LEU A 221 -14.03 -24.97 10.66
C LEU A 221 -13.99 -26.27 9.85
N ARG A 222 -14.20 -27.42 10.51
CA ARG A 222 -14.31 -28.74 9.84
C ARG A 222 -15.46 -28.83 8.84
N GLN A 223 -16.54 -28.08 9.05
CA GLN A 223 -17.67 -28.05 8.12
C GLN A 223 -17.31 -27.45 6.77
N MET A 224 -16.19 -26.74 6.66
CA MET A 224 -15.70 -26.23 5.38
C MET A 224 -15.16 -27.33 4.47
N LYS A 225 -14.87 -28.54 4.99
CA LYS A 225 -14.30 -29.67 4.23
C LYS A 225 -13.05 -29.32 3.40
N LEU A 226 -12.14 -28.53 3.98
CA LEU A 226 -10.93 -28.04 3.28
C LEU A 226 -10.05 -29.17 2.72
N ASP A 227 -10.11 -30.35 3.32
CA ASP A 227 -9.50 -31.59 2.81
C ASP A 227 -9.97 -31.96 1.39
N GLU A 228 -11.28 -31.88 1.11
CA GLU A 228 -11.84 -32.20 -0.20
C GLU A 228 -11.39 -31.22 -1.29
N TYR A 229 -11.12 -29.97 -0.92
CA TYR A 229 -10.57 -28.95 -1.82
C TYR A 229 -9.11 -29.26 -2.18
N LEU A 230 -8.27 -29.55 -1.19
CA LEU A 230 -6.86 -29.86 -1.41
C LEU A 230 -6.66 -31.11 -2.27
N LEU A 231 -7.56 -32.09 -2.14
CA LEU A 231 -7.49 -33.36 -2.89
C LEU A 231 -8.22 -33.34 -4.25
N LYS A 232 -8.78 -32.20 -4.68
CA LYS A 232 -9.60 -32.07 -5.89
C LYS A 232 -10.80 -33.04 -5.96
N LYS A 233 -11.28 -33.57 -4.83
CA LYS A 233 -12.33 -34.60 -4.80
C LYS A 233 -13.68 -34.03 -5.26
N ARG A 234 -14.04 -32.82 -4.78
CA ARG A 234 -15.33 -32.16 -5.10
C ARG A 234 -15.19 -30.73 -5.63
N PHE A 235 -14.12 -30.02 -5.26
CA PHE A 235 -13.99 -28.58 -5.49
C PHE A 235 -12.63 -28.19 -6.09
N CYS A 236 -12.34 -28.73 -7.28
CA CYS A 236 -11.02 -28.63 -7.92
C CYS A 236 -10.55 -27.19 -8.22
N ASP A 237 -11.46 -26.24 -8.41
CA ASP A 237 -11.13 -24.87 -8.81
C ASP A 237 -10.76 -23.94 -7.64
N SER A 238 -10.85 -24.42 -6.38
CA SER A 238 -10.69 -23.56 -5.19
C SER A 238 -9.58 -24.00 -4.23
N GLN A 239 -8.60 -24.77 -4.72
CA GLN A 239 -7.51 -25.30 -3.89
C GLN A 239 -6.62 -24.21 -3.28
N ILE A 240 -6.32 -23.17 -4.07
CA ILE A 240 -5.45 -22.06 -3.65
C ILE A 240 -6.13 -21.30 -2.50
N GLN A 241 -7.44 -21.10 -2.60
CA GLN A 241 -8.23 -20.46 -1.56
C GLN A 241 -8.25 -21.31 -0.29
N ALA A 242 -8.43 -22.64 -0.40
CA ALA A 242 -8.35 -23.55 0.73
C ALA A 242 -6.98 -23.50 1.42
N PHE A 243 -5.89 -23.54 0.64
CA PHE A 243 -4.52 -23.41 1.14
C PHE A 243 -4.30 -22.08 1.87
N HIS A 244 -4.78 -20.97 1.30
CA HIS A 244 -4.65 -19.65 1.93
C HIS A 244 -5.41 -19.56 3.26
N ILE A 245 -6.62 -20.12 3.33
CA ILE A 245 -7.38 -20.17 4.60
C ILE A 245 -6.62 -21.01 5.65
N LEU A 246 -6.06 -22.15 5.27
CA LEU A 246 -5.26 -22.97 6.19
C LEU A 246 -4.02 -22.23 6.69
N ASN A 247 -3.36 -21.42 5.85
CA ASN A 247 -2.23 -20.61 6.28
C ASN A 247 -2.60 -19.49 7.26
N ILE A 248 -3.79 -18.90 7.11
CA ILE A 248 -4.32 -17.97 8.12
C ILE A 248 -4.51 -18.70 9.45
N LEU A 249 -5.10 -19.89 9.42
CA LEU A 249 -5.37 -20.69 10.62
C LEU A 249 -4.07 -21.17 11.28
N LYS A 250 -3.06 -21.58 10.51
CA LYS A 250 -1.73 -22.00 11.00
C LYS A 250 -0.99 -20.91 11.78
N ALA A 251 -1.32 -19.62 11.55
CA ALA A 251 -0.72 -18.54 12.34
C ALA A 251 -1.11 -18.60 13.83
N THR A 252 -2.24 -19.25 14.15
CA THR A 252 -2.79 -19.34 15.51
C THR A 252 -2.85 -20.77 16.03
N PHE A 253 -3.08 -21.75 15.15
CA PHE A 253 -3.28 -23.15 15.51
C PHE A 253 -2.03 -24.00 15.27
N ASP A 254 -1.82 -24.99 16.13
CA ASP A 254 -0.73 -25.94 15.97
C ASP A 254 -1.00 -26.99 14.87
N SER A 255 0.02 -27.78 14.56
CA SER A 255 -0.07 -28.80 13.50
C SER A 255 -1.11 -29.89 13.80
N SER A 256 -1.40 -30.20 15.06
CA SER A 256 -2.45 -31.15 15.44
C SER A 256 -3.83 -30.62 15.13
N VAL A 257 -4.11 -29.36 15.46
CA VAL A 257 -5.40 -28.73 15.18
C VAL A 257 -5.61 -28.53 13.68
N ILE A 258 -4.55 -28.23 12.92
CA ILE A 258 -4.65 -28.18 11.44
C ILE A 258 -5.03 -29.55 10.85
N LYS A 259 -4.48 -30.65 11.37
CA LYS A 259 -4.91 -32.01 10.97
C LYS A 259 -6.38 -32.26 11.31
N GLU A 260 -6.83 -31.80 12.49
CA GLU A 260 -8.21 -31.94 12.92
C GLU A 260 -9.18 -31.16 12.01
N ILE A 261 -8.82 -29.93 11.62
CA ILE A 261 -9.57 -29.10 10.67
C ILE A 261 -9.68 -29.80 9.31
N LEU A 262 -8.64 -30.50 8.88
CA LEU A 262 -8.62 -31.35 7.68
C LEU A 262 -9.25 -32.74 7.89
N ASN A 263 -10.15 -32.87 8.87
CA ASN A 263 -10.87 -34.11 9.18
C ASN A 263 -9.96 -35.32 9.43
N ASN A 264 -8.74 -35.09 9.90
CA ASN A 264 -7.69 -36.10 10.07
C ASN A 264 -7.35 -36.87 8.77
N ASP A 265 -7.62 -36.28 7.60
CA ASP A 265 -7.22 -36.83 6.30
C ASP A 265 -5.70 -36.61 6.12
N THR A 266 -4.95 -37.69 6.25
CA THR A 266 -3.48 -37.68 6.14
C THR A 266 -3.01 -37.30 4.74
N GLU A 267 -3.76 -37.67 3.70
CA GLU A 267 -3.41 -37.34 2.31
C GLU A 267 -3.56 -35.84 2.06
N ALA A 268 -4.67 -35.24 2.53
CA ALA A 268 -4.89 -33.80 2.42
C ALA A 268 -3.83 -33.01 3.20
N TYR A 269 -3.48 -33.48 4.41
CA TYR A 269 -2.44 -32.86 5.22
C TYR A 269 -1.06 -32.95 4.57
N ASP A 270 -0.71 -34.07 3.91
CA ASP A 270 0.54 -34.21 3.17
C ASP A 270 0.60 -33.26 1.96
N VAL A 271 -0.52 -33.08 1.25
CA VAL A 271 -0.62 -32.08 0.16
C VAL A 271 -0.42 -30.67 0.70
N TYR A 272 -1.05 -30.34 1.83
CA TYR A 272 -0.87 -29.07 2.51
C TYR A 272 0.61 -28.83 2.88
N LEU A 273 1.25 -29.80 3.55
CA LEU A 273 2.65 -29.70 3.94
C LEU A 273 3.60 -29.57 2.74
N LYS A 274 3.35 -30.28 1.64
CA LYS A 274 4.16 -30.15 0.42
C LYS A 274 4.11 -28.72 -0.12
N TRP A 275 2.94 -28.10 -0.14
CA TRP A 275 2.77 -26.73 -0.62
C TRP A 275 3.36 -25.69 0.34
N ASP A 276 3.28 -25.97 1.65
CA ASP A 276 3.90 -25.16 2.71
C ASP A 276 5.45 -25.24 2.67
N CYS A 277 6.01 -26.43 2.41
CA CYS A 277 7.46 -26.66 2.31
C CYS A 277 8.09 -26.15 1.01
N GLN A 278 7.32 -26.01 -0.08
CA GLN A 278 7.80 -25.50 -1.37
C GLN A 278 8.01 -23.98 -1.38
N GLY A 279 7.92 -23.30 -0.23
CA GLY A 279 8.17 -21.86 -0.14
C GLY A 279 7.11 -21.01 -0.86
N CYS A 280 6.01 -21.60 -1.34
CA CYS A 280 5.02 -20.88 -2.11
C CYS A 280 4.30 -19.78 -1.30
N ILE A 281 4.32 -19.79 0.04
CA ILE A 281 3.92 -18.67 0.89
C ILE A 281 4.69 -18.72 2.23
N THR A 282 6.02 -18.59 2.24
CA THR A 282 6.75 -18.34 3.51
C THR A 282 6.90 -16.84 3.74
N LYS A 283 5.92 -16.22 4.39
CA LYS A 283 6.20 -15.07 5.26
C LYS A 283 7.00 -15.60 6.44
N ARG A 284 8.24 -15.13 6.63
CA ARG A 284 8.95 -15.31 7.90
C ARG A 284 8.07 -14.77 9.03
N PRO A 285 8.10 -15.37 10.24
CA PRO A 285 7.38 -14.85 11.38
C PRO A 285 7.91 -13.44 11.66
N THR A 286 7.07 -12.45 11.36
CA THR A 286 7.34 -11.06 11.66
C THR A 286 7.46 -10.95 13.17
N GLU A 287 8.67 -10.72 13.68
CA GLU A 287 8.81 -10.06 14.97
C GLU A 287 7.92 -8.83 14.95
N VAL A 288 7.15 -8.64 16.02
CA VAL A 288 6.21 -7.53 16.20
C VAL A 288 6.99 -6.21 16.13
N ILE A 289 7.20 -5.71 14.92
CA ILE A 289 7.66 -4.34 14.69
C ILE A 289 6.40 -3.49 14.72
N SER A 290 6.13 -2.98 15.91
CA SER A 290 5.32 -1.81 16.14
C SER A 290 5.84 -0.63 15.29
N SER A 291 5.27 -0.42 14.11
CA SER A 291 5.15 0.92 13.52
C SER A 291 4.16 0.90 12.37
N ASN A 292 3.10 1.70 12.50
CA ASN A 292 2.13 2.05 11.47
C ASN A 292 2.80 2.36 10.12
N SER A 293 2.81 1.38 9.24
CA SER A 293 3.26 1.54 7.87
C SER A 293 2.26 0.84 6.99
N ASP A 294 1.32 1.60 6.40
CA ASP A 294 0.39 1.15 5.34
C ASP A 294 1.10 0.58 4.08
N TRP A 295 2.43 0.45 4.12
CA TRP A 295 3.26 -0.08 3.05
C TRP A 295 3.31 -1.61 3.12
N ARG A 296 2.88 -2.25 2.04
CA ARG A 296 3.04 -3.68 1.79
C ARG A 296 4.38 -3.94 1.13
N ILE A 297 5.00 -5.07 1.40
CA ILE A 297 6.27 -5.49 0.79
C ILE A 297 5.96 -6.40 -0.40
N ILE A 298 6.65 -6.22 -1.54
CA ILE A 298 6.63 -7.17 -2.65
C ILE A 298 7.78 -8.15 -2.42
N SER A 299 7.45 -9.44 -2.26
CA SER A 299 8.48 -10.46 -2.04
C SER A 299 9.14 -10.82 -3.36
N LEU A 300 10.45 -10.57 -3.48
CA LEU A 300 11.22 -10.88 -4.68
C LEU A 300 12.24 -11.96 -4.35
N GLY A 301 11.73 -13.15 -3.99
CA GLY A 301 12.46 -14.24 -3.30
C GLY A 301 13.78 -14.74 -3.90
N ASP A 302 14.23 -14.22 -5.05
CA ASP A 302 15.50 -14.57 -5.69
C ASP A 302 16.38 -13.36 -6.06
N ILE A 303 15.90 -12.12 -5.87
CA ILE A 303 16.64 -10.90 -6.19
C ILE A 303 17.25 -10.40 -4.89
N ASN A 304 18.47 -10.83 -4.57
CA ASN A 304 19.39 -10.30 -3.55
C ASN A 304 18.76 -9.80 -2.22
N ASP A 305 19.18 -10.33 -1.07
CA ASP A 305 18.56 -10.05 0.25
C ASP A 305 18.44 -8.54 0.61
N ASP A 306 19.24 -7.66 0.00
CA ASP A 306 19.21 -6.20 0.17
C ASP A 306 18.11 -5.47 -0.64
N PHE A 307 17.36 -6.18 -1.49
CA PHE A 307 16.38 -5.60 -2.39
C PHE A 307 14.98 -5.58 -1.74
N GLN A 308 14.51 -4.39 -1.37
CA GLN A 308 13.19 -4.21 -0.76
C GLN A 308 12.31 -3.32 -1.64
N ILE A 309 11.22 -3.86 -2.18
CA ILE A 309 10.13 -3.03 -2.75
C ILE A 309 8.96 -3.02 -1.78
N THR A 310 8.47 -1.82 -1.52
CA THR A 310 7.22 -1.60 -0.81
C THR A 310 6.26 -0.76 -1.64
N PHE A 311 4.96 -0.97 -1.45
CA PHE A 311 3.91 -0.23 -2.12
C PHE A 311 2.72 0.02 -1.21
N ARG A 312 1.90 1.02 -1.56
CA ARG A 312 0.61 1.27 -0.89
C ARG A 312 -0.38 1.95 -1.81
N PHE A 313 -1.66 1.83 -1.48
CA PHE A 313 -2.74 2.52 -2.15
C PHE A 313 -3.29 3.66 -1.28
N ILE A 314 -3.11 4.91 -1.72
CA ILE A 314 -3.63 6.10 -1.02
C ILE A 314 -4.43 6.94 -2.00
N ASN A 315 -5.65 7.34 -1.64
CA ASN A 315 -6.51 8.20 -2.46
C ASN A 315 -6.63 7.73 -3.92
N LYS A 316 -6.80 6.40 -4.09
CA LYS A 316 -6.84 5.71 -5.39
C LYS A 316 -5.55 5.80 -6.21
N GLN A 317 -4.47 6.35 -5.69
CA GLN A 317 -3.14 6.36 -6.30
C GLN A 317 -2.34 5.16 -5.79
N LEU A 318 -1.38 4.70 -6.59
CA LEU A 318 -0.41 3.69 -6.20
C LEU A 318 0.91 4.40 -5.92
N GLN A 319 1.48 4.17 -4.74
CA GLN A 319 2.81 4.64 -4.37
C GLN A 319 3.76 3.47 -4.27
N PHE A 320 4.95 3.63 -4.83
CA PHE A 320 6.06 2.69 -4.77
C PHE A 320 7.23 3.30 -4.01
N HIS A 321 7.94 2.44 -3.29
CA HIS A 321 9.21 2.73 -2.66
C HIS A 321 10.09 1.47 -2.74
N ALA A 322 11.11 1.50 -3.58
CA ALA A 322 12.12 0.46 -3.67
C ALA A 322 13.46 0.96 -3.13
N ILE A 323 14.17 0.12 -2.39
CA ILE A 323 15.54 0.35 -1.91
C ILE A 323 16.36 -0.87 -2.28
N PHE A 324 17.53 -0.64 -2.88
CA PHE A 324 18.46 -1.72 -3.21
C PHE A 324 19.88 -1.21 -3.38
N THR A 325 20.83 -2.13 -3.28
CA THR A 325 22.28 -1.89 -3.46
C THR A 325 22.75 -2.53 -4.76
N LEU A 326 23.72 -1.89 -5.41
CA LEU A 326 24.38 -2.43 -6.60
C LEU A 326 25.79 -1.85 -6.76
N GLU A 327 26.65 -2.55 -7.48
CA GLU A 327 28.02 -2.10 -7.78
C GLU A 327 28.10 -1.40 -9.14
N SER A 328 28.18 -0.06 -9.16
CA SER A 328 28.24 0.70 -10.41
C SER A 328 28.85 2.08 -10.20
N ASP A 329 28.80 2.93 -11.22
CA ASP A 329 29.07 4.36 -11.13
C ASP A 329 27.79 5.18 -11.37
N PHE A 330 27.77 6.43 -10.89
CA PHE A 330 26.60 7.29 -11.04
C PHE A 330 26.24 7.59 -12.49
N SER A 331 27.22 7.67 -13.40
CA SER A 331 26.96 7.98 -14.82
C SER A 331 26.21 6.83 -15.49
N THR A 332 26.67 5.60 -15.29
CA THR A 332 26.04 4.39 -15.82
C THR A 332 24.59 4.27 -15.38
N ILE A 333 24.29 4.48 -14.09
CA ILE A 333 22.92 4.46 -13.56
C ILE A 333 22.07 5.57 -14.18
N VAL A 334 22.59 6.79 -14.25
CA VAL A 334 21.86 7.93 -14.84
C VAL A 334 21.56 7.68 -16.32
N ASP A 335 22.49 7.10 -17.07
CA ASP A 335 22.30 6.78 -18.48
C ASP A 335 21.27 5.65 -18.67
N LEU A 336 21.31 4.61 -17.83
CA LEU A 336 20.28 3.56 -17.82
C LEU A 336 18.88 4.11 -17.56
N LEU A 337 18.75 5.16 -16.75
CA LEU A 337 17.47 5.78 -16.43
C LEU A 337 16.99 6.75 -17.51
N THR A 338 17.90 7.51 -18.14
CA THR A 338 17.57 8.70 -18.94
C THR A 338 17.80 8.55 -20.45
N GLN A 339 18.70 7.67 -20.89
CA GLN A 339 18.94 7.46 -22.32
C GLN A 339 17.93 6.46 -22.89
N PRO A 340 17.20 6.81 -23.97
CA PRO A 340 16.22 5.92 -24.61
C PRO A 340 16.75 4.52 -24.92
N GLU A 341 17.94 4.43 -25.53
CA GLU A 341 18.51 3.16 -25.96
C GLU A 341 18.99 2.28 -24.80
N SER A 342 19.43 2.89 -23.69
CA SER A 342 19.80 2.16 -22.48
C SER A 342 18.56 1.70 -21.71
N ARG A 343 17.53 2.56 -21.62
CA ARG A 343 16.27 2.27 -20.93
C ARG A 343 15.53 1.07 -21.52
N LYS A 344 15.46 0.99 -22.86
CA LYS A 344 14.80 -0.11 -23.59
C LYS A 344 15.38 -1.50 -23.27
N LYS A 345 16.64 -1.57 -22.82
CA LYS A 345 17.33 -2.84 -22.54
C LYS A 345 16.82 -3.53 -21.27
N TRP A 346 16.34 -2.75 -20.29
CA TRP A 346 15.91 -3.31 -19.00
C TRP A 346 14.42 -3.13 -18.69
N ASP A 347 13.78 -2.07 -19.19
CA ASP A 347 12.38 -1.78 -18.89
C ASP A 347 11.43 -2.62 -19.75
N ILE A 348 11.02 -3.78 -19.24
CA ILE A 348 10.32 -4.82 -20.04
C ILE A 348 8.93 -4.36 -20.51
N LYS A 349 8.25 -3.53 -19.71
CA LYS A 349 6.91 -3.01 -20.04
C LYS A 349 6.96 -1.82 -20.99
N LEU A 350 8.14 -1.24 -21.22
CA LEU A 350 8.33 -0.12 -22.12
C LEU A 350 8.24 -0.60 -23.58
N VAL A 351 7.33 0.00 -24.33
CA VAL A 351 7.14 -0.26 -25.77
C VAL A 351 7.91 0.75 -26.60
N ASP A 352 7.98 2.00 -26.15
CA ASP A 352 8.63 3.06 -26.90
C ASP A 352 9.12 4.17 -25.96
N ILE A 353 10.22 4.79 -26.33
CA ILE A 353 10.74 5.97 -25.64
C ILE A 353 11.40 6.90 -26.63
N GLU A 354 10.98 8.17 -26.61
CA GLU A 354 11.44 9.21 -27.54
C GLU A 354 11.81 10.47 -26.76
N LYS A 355 12.88 11.15 -27.17
CA LYS A 355 13.20 12.48 -26.64
C LYS A 355 12.24 13.49 -27.25
N ILE A 356 11.63 14.32 -26.42
CA ILE A 356 10.74 15.41 -26.85
C ILE A 356 11.41 16.76 -26.54
N PRO A 357 11.36 17.72 -27.47
CA PRO A 357 11.90 19.05 -27.23
C PRO A 357 11.09 19.77 -26.14
N LEU A 358 11.77 20.39 -25.19
CA LEU A 358 11.19 21.26 -24.18
C LEU A 358 11.74 22.68 -24.35
N HIS A 359 10.95 23.68 -24.01
CA HIS A 359 11.31 25.10 -24.19
C HIS A 359 12.44 25.60 -23.28
N ASN A 360 12.91 24.82 -22.30
CA ASN A 360 13.78 25.28 -21.21
C ASN A 360 15.08 24.44 -21.06
N ASP A 361 15.61 23.84 -22.12
CA ASP A 361 16.77 22.92 -22.08
C ASP A 361 16.62 21.67 -21.20
N ASP A 362 15.48 21.52 -20.51
CA ASP A 362 15.11 20.32 -19.76
C ASP A 362 15.03 19.10 -20.71
N LEU A 363 15.45 17.95 -20.21
CA LEU A 363 15.28 16.69 -20.93
C LEU A 363 13.80 16.27 -20.90
N GLY A 364 13.16 16.26 -22.06
CA GLY A 364 11.82 15.72 -22.24
C GLY A 364 11.87 14.27 -22.71
N LEU A 365 11.12 13.38 -22.06
CA LEU A 365 10.96 11.98 -22.48
C LEU A 365 9.49 11.61 -22.62
N LYS A 366 9.12 11.14 -23.81
CA LYS A 366 7.85 10.47 -24.07
C LYS A 366 8.04 8.99 -23.90
N MET A 367 7.38 8.39 -22.92
CA MET A 367 7.45 6.95 -22.62
C MET A 367 6.10 6.31 -22.88
N ILE A 368 6.09 5.20 -23.62
CA ILE A 368 4.88 4.43 -23.94
C ILE A 368 5.02 3.04 -23.35
N TYR A 369 4.06 2.65 -22.54
CA TYR A 369 3.97 1.33 -21.94
C TYR A 369 2.72 0.62 -22.42
N MET A 370 2.72 -0.72 -22.40
CA MET A 370 1.55 -1.52 -22.70
C MET A 370 1.26 -2.48 -21.56
N GLN A 371 0.01 -2.48 -21.10
CA GLN A 371 -0.51 -3.50 -20.21
C GLN A 371 -1.76 -4.07 -20.88
N ASP A 372 -1.80 -5.39 -21.03
CA ASP A 372 -2.82 -6.14 -21.76
C ASP A 372 -3.01 -5.64 -23.20
N ARG A 373 -4.02 -4.81 -23.45
CA ARG A 373 -4.33 -4.18 -24.75
C ARG A 373 -4.41 -2.66 -24.66
N THR A 374 -3.99 -2.08 -23.55
CA THR A 374 -4.06 -0.65 -23.29
C THR A 374 -2.67 -0.02 -23.34
N LEU A 375 -2.55 1.04 -24.12
CA LEU A 375 -1.34 1.84 -24.20
C LEU A 375 -1.41 2.98 -23.18
N TYR A 376 -0.36 3.12 -22.39
CA TYR A 376 -0.18 4.18 -21.42
C TYR A 376 0.94 5.09 -21.89
N GLU A 377 0.62 6.37 -22.05
CA GLU A 377 1.54 7.37 -22.57
C GLU A 377 1.90 8.37 -21.47
N PHE A 378 3.19 8.59 -21.23
CA PHE A 378 3.70 9.52 -20.23
C PHE A 378 4.65 10.51 -20.87
N HIS A 379 4.36 11.80 -20.74
CA HIS A 379 5.20 12.89 -21.24
C HIS A 379 5.91 13.50 -20.04
N ASN A 380 7.16 13.13 -19.83
CA ASN A 380 7.90 13.46 -18.63
C ASN A 380 8.92 14.55 -18.89
N THR A 381 9.00 15.51 -17.98
CA THR A 381 10.21 16.32 -17.80
C THR A 381 11.13 15.60 -16.83
N VAL A 382 12.39 15.47 -17.21
CA VAL A 382 13.43 14.81 -16.43
C VAL A 382 14.41 15.86 -15.92
N ASN A 383 14.59 15.90 -14.61
CA ASN A 383 15.57 16.75 -13.95
C ASN A 383 16.60 15.88 -13.23
N VAL A 384 17.87 16.09 -13.56
CA VAL A 384 19.01 15.42 -12.93
C VAL A 384 19.77 16.43 -12.08
N THR A 385 19.73 16.28 -10.76
CA THR A 385 20.52 17.09 -9.83
C THR A 385 21.66 16.25 -9.27
N ARG A 386 22.89 16.71 -9.48
CA ARG A 386 24.10 16.06 -8.98
C ARG A 386 24.62 16.79 -7.74
N SER A 387 24.96 16.04 -6.71
CA SER A 387 25.67 16.49 -5.52
C SER A 387 26.89 15.59 -5.31
N ILE A 388 27.83 16.04 -4.49
CA ILE A 388 29.02 15.26 -4.10
C ILE A 388 28.65 13.94 -3.40
N PHE A 389 27.52 13.88 -2.70
CA PHE A 389 27.11 12.70 -1.93
C PHE A 389 26.04 11.84 -2.62
N HIS A 390 25.28 12.44 -3.53
CA HIS A 390 24.17 11.74 -4.18
C HIS A 390 23.81 12.36 -5.52
N THR A 391 23.22 11.56 -6.39
CA THR A 391 22.56 12.03 -7.62
C THR A 391 21.06 11.76 -7.52
N MET A 392 20.24 12.74 -7.89
CA MET A 392 18.79 12.59 -7.95
C MET A 392 18.29 12.73 -9.39
N VAL A 393 17.50 11.77 -9.85
CA VAL A 393 16.86 11.76 -11.17
C VAL A 393 15.35 11.79 -10.97
N ASN A 394 14.70 12.89 -11.36
CA ASN A 394 13.27 13.11 -11.15
C ASN A 394 12.52 13.18 -12.47
N PHE A 395 11.52 12.33 -12.62
CA PHE A 395 10.57 12.31 -13.73
C PHE A 395 9.23 12.89 -13.24
N ARG A 396 8.73 13.91 -13.94
CA ARG A 396 7.41 14.50 -13.67
C ARG A 396 6.59 14.55 -14.95
N SER A 397 5.45 13.87 -14.96
CA SER A 397 4.54 13.95 -16.11
C SER A 397 3.93 15.34 -16.23
N LYS A 398 3.99 15.93 -17.43
CA LYS A 398 3.28 17.15 -17.82
C LYS A 398 1.97 16.77 -18.52
N GLY A 399 0.91 17.53 -18.30
CA GLY A 399 -0.33 17.36 -19.07
C GLY A 399 -0.09 17.76 -20.52
N HIS A 400 -0.34 16.84 -21.46
CA HIS A 400 -0.31 17.12 -22.90
C HIS A 400 -1.69 16.86 -23.51
N SER A 401 -2.06 17.65 -24.52
CA SER A 401 -3.37 17.65 -25.18
C SER A 401 -3.49 16.63 -26.31
N HIS A 402 -2.38 16.13 -26.85
CA HIS A 402 -2.39 15.16 -27.96
C HIS A 402 -2.01 13.76 -27.48
N ILE A 403 -2.94 12.82 -27.63
CA ILE A 403 -2.82 11.41 -27.25
C ILE A 403 -2.99 10.56 -28.51
N LYS A 404 -2.23 9.46 -28.66
CA LYS A 404 -2.52 8.47 -29.71
C LYS A 404 -3.97 7.95 -29.57
N PRO A 405 -4.69 7.68 -30.68
CA PRO A 405 -6.03 7.12 -30.62
C PRO A 405 -6.02 5.79 -29.82
N LYS A 406 -6.90 5.69 -28.81
CA LYS A 406 -7.01 4.57 -27.83
C LYS A 406 -5.93 4.49 -26.74
N GLY A 407 -5.07 5.49 -26.59
CA GLY A 407 -4.10 5.58 -25.48
C GLY A 407 -4.68 6.26 -24.22
N ILE A 408 -4.16 5.91 -23.06
CA ILE A 408 -4.43 6.60 -21.78
C ILE A 408 -3.23 7.51 -21.48
N MET A 409 -3.47 8.81 -21.33
CA MET A 409 -2.47 9.73 -20.80
C MET A 409 -2.30 9.50 -19.31
N GLY A 410 -1.18 8.90 -18.93
CA GLY A 410 -0.84 8.64 -17.55
C GLY A 410 -0.31 9.90 -16.86
N LYS A 411 -0.51 9.98 -15.54
CA LYS A 411 0.24 10.90 -14.68
C LYS A 411 1.09 10.09 -13.72
N MET A 412 2.39 10.39 -13.69
CA MET A 412 3.30 9.85 -12.69
C MET A 412 4.28 10.89 -12.17
N THR A 413 4.74 10.67 -10.95
CA THR A 413 5.97 11.27 -10.43
C THR A 413 6.89 10.13 -10.03
N SER A 414 8.11 10.10 -10.56
CA SER A 414 9.10 9.06 -10.25
C SER A 414 10.41 9.74 -9.89
N SER A 415 11.05 9.31 -8.81
CA SER A 415 12.26 9.91 -8.26
C SER A 415 13.22 8.79 -7.88
N TYR A 416 14.45 8.89 -8.38
CA TYR A 416 15.54 8.00 -8.05
C TYR A 416 16.60 8.80 -7.31
N LYS A 417 16.98 8.34 -6.12
CA LYS A 417 18.10 8.86 -5.35
C LYS A 417 19.20 7.82 -5.36
N ILE A 418 20.39 8.21 -5.79
CA ILE A 418 21.56 7.37 -6.00
C ILE A 418 22.64 7.85 -5.04
N GLU A 419 23.05 7.03 -4.09
CA GLU A 419 23.97 7.41 -3.00
C GLU A 419 25.18 6.47 -2.99
N ASN A 420 26.38 7.01 -2.80
CA ASN A 420 27.58 6.19 -2.69
C ASN A 420 27.76 5.74 -1.22
N LEU A 421 27.74 4.43 -0.98
CA LEU A 421 27.92 3.87 0.36
C LEU A 421 29.37 3.92 0.83
N SER A 422 30.34 3.84 -0.08
CA SER A 422 31.77 3.82 0.25
C SER A 422 32.31 5.13 0.82
N GLN A 423 31.58 6.25 0.68
CA GLN A 423 31.99 7.57 1.17
C GLN A 423 31.30 7.98 2.48
N LEU A 424 30.33 7.21 2.97
CA LEU A 424 29.58 7.53 4.19
C LEU A 424 30.39 7.24 5.48
N ASP A 425 31.41 6.38 5.42
CA ASP A 425 32.25 6.03 6.57
C ASP A 425 33.47 6.92 6.77
N THR A 426 33.83 7.78 5.81
CA THR A 426 34.94 8.72 5.99
C THR A 426 34.48 9.99 6.68
N SER A 427 34.08 9.87 7.94
CA SER A 427 34.13 10.96 8.93
C SER A 427 35.58 11.19 9.39
N PHE A 428 36.50 11.40 8.46
CA PHE A 428 37.82 11.96 8.74
C PHE A 428 38.06 13.15 7.83
N ILE A 429 37.98 14.31 8.47
CA ILE A 429 38.39 15.62 7.98
C ILE A 429 39.82 15.50 7.45
N TYR A 430 40.01 15.73 6.15
CA TYR A 430 41.28 16.24 5.64
C TYR A 430 41.04 17.64 5.06
N PRO A 431 41.62 18.69 5.66
CA PRO A 431 41.57 20.00 5.06
C PRO A 431 42.55 20.01 3.89
N PHE A 432 42.02 20.01 2.66
CA PHE A 432 42.83 20.27 1.49
C PHE A 432 43.27 21.75 1.53
N LYS A 433 44.47 21.99 2.07
CA LYS A 433 45.18 23.25 1.83
C LYS A 433 45.75 23.19 0.43
N GLU A 434 45.17 23.99 -0.45
CA GLU A 434 45.84 24.46 -1.66
C GLU A 434 47.22 25.03 -1.29
N LYS A 435 48.27 24.33 -1.70
CA LYS A 435 49.57 24.94 -1.93
C LYS A 435 50.14 24.38 -3.22
N GLU A 436 50.28 25.31 -4.16
CA GLU A 436 51.06 25.18 -5.38
C GLU A 436 52.35 24.39 -5.14
N MET A 437 52.59 23.34 -5.92
CA MET A 437 53.95 23.00 -6.31
C MET A 437 53.98 22.28 -7.66
N LYS A 438 54.94 22.74 -8.45
CA LYS A 438 55.14 22.50 -9.87
C LYS A 438 55.45 21.03 -10.18
N ARG A 439 55.06 20.65 -11.40
CA ARG A 439 55.56 19.55 -12.24
C ARG A 439 56.89 18.96 -11.77
N ASN A 440 56.92 17.64 -11.59
CA ASN A 440 57.86 16.78 -12.29
C ASN A 440 57.32 15.35 -12.36
N SER A 441 57.75 14.69 -13.43
CA SER A 441 57.18 13.54 -14.12
C SER A 441 57.43 12.17 -13.49
N SER A 442 56.61 11.22 -13.97
CA SER A 442 56.90 9.79 -14.19
C SER A 442 57.11 8.92 -12.95
N SER A 443 55.99 8.44 -12.38
CA SER A 443 55.79 7.07 -11.84
C SER A 443 54.47 6.91 -11.04
N GLY A 444 53.53 7.85 -11.16
CA GLY A 444 52.25 7.83 -10.42
C GLY A 444 51.04 7.27 -11.18
N ASP A 445 51.13 7.13 -12.50
CA ASP A 445 49.94 6.86 -13.33
C ASP A 445 49.45 5.41 -13.29
N ILE A 446 50.25 4.45 -12.78
CA ILE A 446 49.85 3.04 -12.73
C ILE A 446 49.04 2.71 -11.46
N LEU A 447 49.32 3.39 -10.34
CA LEU A 447 48.61 3.15 -9.07
C LEU A 447 47.27 3.90 -8.99
N GLN A 448 47.08 4.95 -9.78
CA GLN A 448 45.83 5.71 -9.82
C GLN A 448 44.81 5.09 -10.78
N GLU A 449 45.26 4.48 -11.88
CA GLU A 449 44.39 3.69 -12.79
C GLU A 449 43.92 2.36 -12.18
N GLU A 450 44.71 1.72 -11.31
CA GLU A 450 44.28 0.50 -10.60
C GLU A 450 43.32 0.78 -9.43
N LEU A 451 43.32 1.99 -8.85
CA LEU A 451 42.37 2.38 -7.80
C LEU A 451 41.01 2.83 -8.34
N GLU A 452 40.94 3.32 -9.60
CA GLU A 452 39.71 3.84 -10.22
C GLU A 452 38.77 2.76 -10.78
N LYS A 453 39.16 1.48 -10.75
CA LYS A 453 38.34 0.35 -11.21
C LYS A 453 37.62 -0.43 -10.11
N LYS A 454 37.59 0.05 -8.87
CA LYS A 454 36.66 -0.50 -7.87
C LYS A 454 35.29 0.13 -8.08
N LEU A 455 34.36 -0.64 -8.63
CA LEU A 455 32.94 -0.28 -8.68
C LEU A 455 32.50 0.14 -7.27
N ALA A 456 31.87 1.31 -7.17
CA ALA A 456 31.39 1.78 -5.88
C ALA A 456 30.11 1.02 -5.52
N SER A 457 29.98 0.63 -4.25
CA SER A 457 28.69 0.16 -3.74
C SER A 457 27.73 1.34 -3.66
N ILE A 458 26.67 1.29 -4.46
CA ILE A 458 25.68 2.35 -4.60
C ILE A 458 24.36 1.89 -4.01
N LYS A 459 23.79 2.72 -3.12
CA LYS A 459 22.42 2.59 -2.67
C LYS A 459 21.49 3.38 -3.58
N MET A 460 20.49 2.70 -4.12
CA MET A 460 19.45 3.29 -4.95
C MET A 460 18.12 3.27 -4.20
N THR A 461 17.49 4.44 -4.07
CA THR A 461 16.14 4.59 -3.55
C THR A 461 15.24 5.10 -4.67
N TRP A 462 14.27 4.28 -5.08
CA TRP A 462 13.28 4.64 -6.09
C TRP A 462 11.91 4.87 -5.44
N LYS A 463 11.35 6.06 -5.66
CA LYS A 463 9.98 6.40 -5.23
C LYS A 463 9.15 6.77 -6.44
N ALA A 464 7.99 6.14 -6.61
CA ALA A 464 7.06 6.51 -7.66
C ALA A 464 5.63 6.68 -7.15
N THR A 465 4.84 7.50 -7.83
CA THR A 465 3.41 7.67 -7.59
C THR A 465 2.67 7.67 -8.91
N PHE A 466 1.67 6.81 -9.03
CA PHE A 466 0.83 6.64 -10.21
C PHE A 466 -0.61 7.02 -9.89
N CYS A 467 -1.26 7.75 -10.79
CA CYS A 467 -2.65 8.14 -10.61
C CYS A 467 -3.63 6.97 -10.78
N GLU A 468 -4.93 7.22 -10.56
CA GLU A 468 -5.99 6.20 -10.66
C GLU A 468 -6.02 5.47 -12.01
N LEU A 469 -5.65 6.16 -13.10
CA LEU A 469 -5.63 5.57 -14.44
C LEU A 469 -4.36 4.77 -14.69
N SER A 470 -3.18 5.32 -14.37
CA SER A 470 -1.89 4.69 -14.67
C SER A 470 -1.50 3.58 -13.70
N LYS A 471 -2.07 3.55 -12.48
CA LYS A 471 -1.74 2.48 -11.52
C LYS A 471 -2.00 1.08 -12.05
N LYS A 472 -3.00 0.92 -12.93
CA LYS A 472 -3.39 -0.38 -13.50
C LYS A 472 -2.23 -1.11 -14.20
N MET A 473 -1.23 -0.36 -14.68
CA MET A 473 -0.02 -0.94 -15.27
C MET A 473 0.80 -1.79 -14.31
N PHE A 474 0.73 -1.48 -13.02
CA PHE A 474 1.58 -2.07 -11.99
C PHE A 474 0.79 -2.81 -10.91
N VAL A 475 -0.55 -2.79 -10.96
CA VAL A 475 -1.39 -3.49 -9.97
C VAL A 475 -1.08 -4.98 -9.97
N SER A 476 -0.99 -5.62 -11.14
CA SER A 476 -0.67 -7.06 -11.24
C SER A 476 0.71 -7.40 -10.65
N ASP A 477 1.69 -6.50 -10.83
CA ASP A 477 3.04 -6.69 -10.27
C ASP A 477 3.05 -6.54 -8.75
N CYS A 478 2.24 -5.61 -8.21
CA CYS A 478 2.13 -5.41 -6.76
C CYS A 478 1.43 -6.56 -6.06
N LEU A 479 0.49 -7.22 -6.74
CA LEU A 479 -0.35 -8.28 -6.18
C LEU A 479 0.19 -9.68 -6.50
N GLU A 480 1.47 -9.77 -6.91
CA GLU A 480 2.19 -11.01 -7.20
C GLU A 480 1.56 -11.86 -8.34
N GLU A 481 0.69 -11.27 -9.16
CA GLU A 481 0.05 -11.95 -10.30
C GLU A 481 1.01 -12.07 -11.51
N THR A 482 2.12 -11.32 -11.52
CA THR A 482 3.09 -11.30 -12.63
C THR A 482 4.53 -11.02 -12.18
N ASP A 483 5.52 -11.79 -12.66
CA ASP A 483 6.95 -11.57 -12.38
C ASP A 483 7.59 -10.39 -13.13
N SER A 484 6.81 -9.53 -13.80
CA SER A 484 7.36 -8.59 -14.77
C SER A 484 8.25 -7.51 -14.14
N LEU A 485 7.86 -7.01 -12.96
CA LEU A 485 8.64 -6.04 -12.19
C LEU A 485 9.95 -6.66 -11.68
N LYS A 486 9.88 -7.92 -11.20
CA LYS A 486 11.04 -8.72 -10.79
C LYS A 486 12.08 -8.79 -11.91
N HIS A 487 11.65 -9.24 -13.09
CA HIS A 487 12.53 -9.35 -14.26
C HIS A 487 13.09 -7.99 -14.71
N THR A 488 12.27 -6.93 -14.66
CA THR A 488 12.68 -5.57 -15.01
C THR A 488 13.80 -5.08 -14.11
N MET A 489 13.67 -5.27 -12.80
CA MET A 489 14.68 -4.85 -11.82
C MET A 489 15.96 -5.69 -11.89
N ASN A 490 15.85 -7.01 -12.09
CA ASN A 490 17.01 -7.87 -12.34
C ASN A 490 17.82 -7.43 -13.55
N ARG A 491 17.16 -7.10 -14.67
CA ARG A 491 17.84 -6.60 -15.85
C ARG A 491 18.54 -5.27 -15.59
N PHE A 492 17.89 -4.38 -14.84
CA PHE A 492 18.49 -3.11 -14.46
C PHE A 492 19.78 -3.31 -13.66
N ILE A 493 19.74 -4.14 -12.61
CA ILE A 493 20.91 -4.43 -11.76
C ILE A 493 22.02 -5.06 -12.59
N ASN A 494 21.73 -6.08 -13.39
CA ASN A 494 22.73 -6.76 -14.22
C ASN A 494 23.41 -5.82 -15.22
N LEU A 495 22.66 -4.90 -15.84
CA LEU A 495 23.24 -3.89 -16.74
C LEU A 495 24.06 -2.85 -16.01
N ALA A 496 23.66 -2.46 -14.79
CA ALA A 496 24.39 -1.48 -14.00
C ALA A 496 25.73 -2.04 -13.50
N GLU A 497 25.76 -3.32 -13.12
CA GLU A 497 26.95 -3.98 -12.56
C GLU A 497 27.91 -4.53 -13.62
N SER A 498 27.61 -4.33 -14.91
CA SER A 498 28.45 -4.79 -16.03
C SER A 498 28.83 -6.28 -15.95
N ARG A 499 28.01 -7.11 -15.30
CA ARG A 499 28.27 -8.55 -15.19
C ARG A 499 28.25 -9.16 -16.59
N PRO A 500 29.29 -9.91 -17.02
CA PRO A 500 29.29 -10.55 -18.32
C PRO A 500 28.06 -11.45 -18.41
N SER A 501 27.39 -11.37 -19.57
CA SER A 501 26.06 -11.88 -19.93
C SER A 501 25.91 -13.42 -19.86
N GLN A 502 26.53 -14.10 -18.90
CA GLN A 502 26.60 -15.56 -18.85
C GLN A 502 25.24 -16.22 -18.61
N ASN A 503 24.26 -15.50 -18.05
CA ASN A 503 22.89 -16.00 -17.80
C ASN A 503 21.79 -14.99 -18.16
N LEU A 504 21.99 -14.11 -19.15
CA LEU A 504 20.82 -13.66 -19.91
C LEU A 504 20.41 -14.88 -20.72
N GLU A 505 19.63 -15.78 -20.11
CA GLU A 505 18.84 -16.77 -20.83
C GLU A 505 18.33 -16.09 -22.10
N LYS A 506 18.35 -16.81 -23.23
CA LYS A 506 17.60 -16.42 -24.43
C LYS A 506 16.12 -16.33 -24.04
N SER A 507 15.75 -15.21 -23.42
CA SER A 507 14.54 -14.97 -22.64
C SER A 507 13.90 -13.76 -23.28
N PRO A 508 12.58 -13.85 -23.50
CA PRO A 508 11.94 -13.40 -24.73
C PRO A 508 12.36 -11.96 -25.00
N ALA A 509 12.90 -11.74 -26.19
CA ALA A 509 13.00 -10.38 -26.71
C ALA A 509 11.66 -9.70 -26.47
N ASN A 510 11.66 -8.40 -26.13
CA ASN A 510 10.43 -7.67 -25.82
C ASN A 510 9.49 -7.81 -27.02
N THR A 511 8.64 -8.84 -27.01
CA THR A 511 7.95 -9.35 -28.21
C THR A 511 6.96 -8.33 -28.71
N ILE A 512 6.52 -7.47 -27.79
CA ILE A 512 5.70 -6.29 -28.00
C ILE A 512 6.51 -5.23 -28.74
N LEU A 513 7.69 -4.86 -28.24
CA LEU A 513 8.59 -3.90 -28.90
C LEU A 513 9.02 -4.40 -30.28
N GLU A 514 9.42 -5.67 -30.41
CA GLU A 514 9.72 -6.29 -31.71
C GLU A 514 8.51 -6.35 -32.65
N ALA A 515 7.31 -6.63 -32.14
CA ALA A 515 6.08 -6.59 -32.94
C ALA A 515 5.74 -5.15 -33.38
N CYS A 516 5.97 -4.17 -32.52
CA CYS A 516 5.79 -2.75 -32.81
C CYS A 516 6.81 -2.25 -33.84
N GLU A 517 8.09 -2.61 -33.70
CA GLU A 517 9.15 -2.29 -34.65
C GLU A 517 8.91 -2.96 -36.00
N ARG A 518 8.53 -4.25 -36.03
CA ARG A 518 8.09 -4.93 -37.28
C ARG A 518 6.93 -4.21 -37.96
N LYS A 519 5.97 -3.67 -37.20
CA LYS A 519 4.86 -2.87 -37.76
C LYS A 519 5.29 -1.49 -38.24
N LYS A 520 6.22 -0.81 -37.53
CA LYS A 520 6.81 0.47 -37.97
C LYS A 520 7.59 0.29 -39.28
N LEU A 521 8.41 -0.75 -39.39
CA LEU A 521 9.17 -1.11 -40.60
C LEU A 521 8.26 -1.43 -41.79
N ARG A 522 7.13 -2.14 -41.56
CA ARG A 522 6.13 -2.38 -42.62
C ARG A 522 5.53 -1.08 -43.14
N LYS A 523 5.15 -0.14 -42.27
CA LYS A 523 4.63 1.18 -42.71
C LYS A 523 5.66 1.98 -43.51
N LEU A 524 6.93 1.96 -43.11
CA LEU A 524 8.03 2.59 -43.85
C LEU A 524 8.24 1.94 -45.24
N HIS A 525 8.13 0.62 -45.34
CA HIS A 525 8.17 -0.08 -46.64
C HIS A 525 6.97 0.22 -47.53
N THR A 526 5.77 0.37 -46.96
CA THR A 526 4.58 0.79 -47.72
C THR A 526 4.71 2.22 -48.22
N LEU A 527 5.23 3.15 -47.39
CA LEU A 527 5.48 4.53 -47.79
C LEU A 527 6.58 4.64 -48.87
N ARG A 528 7.65 3.85 -48.79
CA ARG A 528 8.66 3.77 -49.86
C ARG A 528 8.12 3.18 -51.16
N LYS A 529 7.21 2.19 -51.10
CA LYS A 529 6.55 1.65 -52.30
C LYS A 529 5.62 2.67 -52.98
N ILE A 530 4.93 3.48 -52.18
CA ILE A 530 4.08 4.56 -52.70
C ILE A 530 4.95 5.67 -53.31
N SER A 531 6.06 6.08 -52.66
CA SER A 531 6.95 7.09 -53.24
C SER A 531 7.68 6.62 -54.50
N SER A 532 7.92 5.32 -54.66
CA SER A 532 8.49 4.75 -55.90
C SER A 532 7.45 4.51 -57.01
N GLN A 533 6.15 4.60 -56.71
CA GLN A 533 5.09 4.55 -57.72
C GLN A 533 4.68 5.93 -58.23
N ASP A 534 4.96 7.00 -57.46
CA ASP A 534 4.73 8.38 -57.88
C ASP A 534 5.86 8.97 -58.75
N GLU A 535 6.96 8.24 -58.97
CA GLU A 535 8.02 8.60 -59.95
C GLU A 535 7.82 7.95 -61.34
N PHE A 536 6.70 7.24 -61.55
CA PHE A 536 6.32 6.64 -62.85
C PHE A 536 4.90 7.03 -63.27
N ASN A 537 4.58 8.34 -63.20
CA ASN A 537 3.47 8.94 -63.95
C ASN A 537 3.86 10.32 -64.48
#